data_AF-A0A925NHD5-F1
#
_entry.id   AF-A0A925NHD5-F1
#
_cell.length_a   1.000
_cell.length_b   1.000
_cell.length_c   1.000
_cell.angle_alpha   90.00
_cell.angle_beta   90.00
_cell.angle_gamma   90.00
#
_symmetry.space_group_name_H-M   'P 1'
#
loop_
_entity.id
_entity.type
_entity.pdbx_description
1 polymer ?
#
loop_
_entity_poly.entity_id
_entity_poly.type
_entity_poly.pdbx_seq_one_letter_code
_entity_poly.pdbx_strand_id
1 'polypeptide(L)' 'MIDGYNFAYLDERTKRMIRRAILKAVAIPGHQVPFGSREMPLAYGWGTGGIQVTAAVLGPNDVLKVIDQGSDDT' A
#
# COMPACT_ATOMS: atom_id res chain seq x y z
N MET A 1 0.86 20.07 -7.21
CA MET A 1 0.38 18.69 -7.40
C MET A 1 -0.01 18.55 -8.86
N ILE A 2 0.39 17.47 -9.52
CA ILE A 2 0.00 17.20 -10.92
C ILE A 2 -1.48 16.81 -10.87
N ASP A 3 -2.34 17.56 -11.56
CA ASP A 3 -3.78 17.32 -11.59
C ASP A 3 -4.08 15.96 -12.22
N GLY A 4 -4.75 15.06 -11.48
CA GLY A 4 -5.29 13.81 -12.03
C GLY A 4 -5.47 12.65 -11.06
N TYR A 5 -4.68 12.57 -9.98
CA TYR A 5 -4.75 11.45 -9.03
C TYR A 5 -4.74 11.93 -7.57
N ASN A 6 -5.35 11.12 -6.69
CA ASN A 6 -5.20 11.30 -5.25
C ASN A 6 -3.73 11.10 -4.83
N PHE A 7 -3.32 11.73 -3.74
CA PHE A 7 -2.01 11.46 -3.14
C PHE A 7 -1.84 9.95 -2.91
N ALA A 8 -0.70 9.39 -3.29
CA ALA A 8 -0.42 7.95 -3.27
C ALA A 8 -1.44 7.09 -4.06
N TYR A 9 -2.00 7.63 -5.15
CA TYR A 9 -2.88 6.97 -6.14
C TYR A 9 -4.28 6.56 -5.62
N LEU A 10 -4.34 5.86 -4.49
CA LEU A 10 -5.57 5.30 -3.93
C LEU A 10 -6.54 6.39 -3.45
N ASP A 11 -7.84 6.13 -3.64
CA ASP A 11 -8.89 6.92 -3.00
C ASP A 11 -8.94 6.72 -1.48
N GLU A 12 -9.49 7.71 -0.77
CA GLU A 12 -9.54 7.70 0.70
C GLU A 12 -10.40 6.59 1.29
N ARG A 13 -11.40 6.07 0.55
CA ARG A 13 -12.21 4.93 1.01
C ARG A 13 -11.40 3.64 0.99
N THR A 14 -10.62 3.44 -0.06
CA THR A 14 -9.72 2.30 -0.22
C THR A 14 -8.62 2.35 0.85
N LYS A 15 -7.96 3.50 1.04
CA LYS A 15 -6.98 3.68 2.14
C LYS A 15 -7.60 3.41 3.52
N ARG A 16 -8.79 3.95 3.80
CA ARG A 16 -9.49 3.74 5.08
C ARG A 16 -9.79 2.26 5.33
N MET A 17 -10.13 1.50 4.28
CA MET A 17 -10.35 0.06 4.38
C MET A 17 -9.06 -0.70 4.68
N ILE A 18 -7.98 -0.42 3.94
CA ILE A 18 -6.66 -1.03 4.17
C ILE A 18 -6.16 -0.71 5.59
N ARG A 19 -6.26 0.54 6.05
CA ARG A 19 -5.88 0.94 7.41
C ARG A 19 -6.61 0.14 8.49
N ARG A 20 -7.91 -0.14 8.33
CA ARG A 20 -8.66 -1.02 9.25
C ARG A 20 -8.16 -2.46 9.22
N ALA A 21 -7.80 -2.97 8.05
CA ALA A 21 -7.23 -4.32 7.93
C ALA A 21 -5.85 -4.40 8.60
N ILE A 22 -4.98 -3.38 8.42
CA ILE A 22 -3.69 -3.28 9.09
C ILE A 22 -3.86 -3.28 10.62
N LEU A 23 -4.78 -2.46 11.16
CA LEU A 23 -5.03 -2.43 12.61
C LEU A 23 -5.47 -3.79 13.16
N LYS A 24 -6.29 -4.54 12.42
CA LYS A 24 -6.64 -5.93 12.78
C LYS A 24 -5.44 -6.87 12.72
N ALA A 25 -4.59 -6.74 11.69
CA ALA A 25 -3.42 -7.59 11.51
C ALA A 25 -2.40 -7.39 12.64
N VAL A 26 -2.21 -6.14 13.08
CA VAL A 26 -1.38 -5.82 14.26
C VAL A 26 -1.97 -6.42 15.54
N ALA A 27 -3.29 -6.34 15.72
CA ALA A 27 -3.97 -6.87 16.90
C ALA A 27 -4.01 -8.41 16.97
N ILE A 28 -3.77 -9.10 15.85
CA ILE A 28 -3.82 -10.57 15.75
C ILE A 28 -2.55 -11.08 15.05
N PRO A 29 -1.40 -11.13 15.76
CA PRO A 29 -0.12 -11.46 15.14
C PRO A 29 -0.14 -12.81 14.41
N GLY A 30 0.35 -12.81 13.17
CA GLY A 30 0.41 -14.01 12.32
C GLY A 30 -0.90 -14.38 11.61
N HIS A 31 -2.02 -13.73 11.94
CA HIS A 31 -3.28 -13.97 11.23
C HIS A 31 -3.34 -13.18 9.91
N GLN A 32 -3.64 -13.88 8.82
CA GLN A 32 -3.79 -13.29 7.49
C GLN A 32 -5.15 -12.58 7.39
N VAL A 33 -5.15 -11.27 7.63
CA VAL A 33 -6.37 -10.45 7.51
C VAL A 33 -6.68 -10.18 6.03
N PRO A 34 -7.83 -10.65 5.50
CA PRO A 34 -8.20 -10.34 4.13
C PRO A 34 -8.54 -8.85 3.99
N PHE A 35 -8.16 -8.25 2.86
CA PHE A 35 -8.57 -6.89 2.49
C PHE A 35 -8.95 -6.83 1.00
N GLY A 36 -9.83 -5.90 0.66
CA GLY A 36 -10.33 -5.73 -0.72
C GLY A 36 -9.32 -5.01 -1.61
N SER A 37 -8.39 -5.76 -2.21
CA SER A 37 -7.43 -5.23 -3.18
C SER A 37 -8.12 -4.52 -4.34
N ARG A 38 -7.46 -3.50 -4.90
CA ARG A 38 -7.85 -2.84 -6.15
C ARG A 38 -6.90 -3.23 -7.27
N GLU A 39 -7.37 -3.05 -8.50
CA GLU A 39 -6.49 -3.01 -9.65
C GLU A 39 -5.53 -1.83 -9.51
N MET A 40 -4.27 -2.11 -9.79
CA MET A 40 -3.17 -1.15 -9.77
C MET A 40 -2.60 -1.07 -11.18
N PRO A 41 -1.85 -0.02 -11.54
CA PRO A 41 -1.16 0.07 -12.83
C PRO A 41 0.06 -0.87 -12.90
N LEU A 42 -0.07 -2.08 -12.36
CA LEU A 42 0.91 -3.16 -12.27
C LEU A 42 0.16 -4.50 -12.28
N ALA A 43 0.74 -5.50 -12.93
CA ALA A 43 0.16 -6.84 -12.97
C ALA A 43 0.11 -7.46 -11.56
N TYR A 44 -0.93 -8.26 -11.29
CA TYR A 44 -0.94 -9.11 -10.09
C TYR A 44 0.30 -10.01 -10.07
N GLY A 45 0.88 -10.20 -8.88
CA GLY A 45 2.17 -10.88 -8.69
C GLY A 45 3.38 -9.94 -8.65
N TRP A 46 3.25 -8.68 -9.11
CA TRP A 46 4.32 -7.69 -9.09
C TRP A 46 4.23 -6.73 -7.88
N GLY A 47 3.96 -7.28 -6.69
CA GLY A 47 3.99 -6.49 -5.45
C GLY A 47 2.78 -5.58 -5.19
N THR A 48 1.67 -5.72 -5.94
CA THR A 48 0.47 -4.85 -5.81
C THR A 48 -0.11 -4.77 -4.39
N GLY A 49 0.00 -5.84 -3.60
CA GLY A 49 -0.42 -5.83 -2.20
C GLY A 49 0.46 -4.94 -1.33
N GLY A 50 1.78 -5.05 -1.47
CA GLY A 50 2.74 -4.19 -0.75
C GLY A 50 2.57 -2.72 -1.10
N ILE A 51 2.39 -2.41 -2.40
CA ILE A 51 2.18 -1.04 -2.86
C ILE A 51 0.90 -0.43 -2.27
N GLN A 52 -0.20 -1.20 -2.20
CA GLN A 52 -1.44 -0.72 -1.59
C GLN A 52 -1.29 -0.45 -0.09
N VAL A 53 -0.53 -1.29 0.63
CA VAL A 53 -0.19 -1.05 2.05
C VAL A 53 0.65 0.22 2.19
N THR A 54 1.71 0.38 1.41
CA THR A 54 2.55 1.58 1.39
C THR A 54 1.72 2.83 1.11
N ALA A 55 0.89 2.83 0.06
CA ALA A 55 0.04 3.94 -0.31
C ALA A 55 -1.00 4.33 0.76
N ALA A 56 -1.42 3.38 1.61
CA ALA A 56 -2.33 3.65 2.71
C ALA A 56 -1.62 4.24 3.94
N VAL A 57 -0.31 4.05 4.09
CA VAL A 57 0.46 4.49 5.28
C VAL A 57 1.32 5.72 5.00
N LEU A 58 1.86 5.85 3.78
CA LEU A 58 2.77 6.93 3.38
C LEU A 58 2.16 8.31 3.62
N GLY A 59 2.96 9.22 4.17
CA GLY A 59 2.69 10.63 4.36
C GLY A 59 3.59 11.53 3.49
N PRO A 60 3.24 12.81 3.34
CA PRO A 60 3.97 13.75 2.47
C PRO A 60 5.39 14.09 2.94
N ASN A 61 5.73 13.77 4.19
CA ASN A 61 7.05 14.06 4.79
C ASN A 61 7.90 12.80 5.00
N ASP A 62 7.43 11.64 4.53
CA ASP A 62 8.16 10.40 4.69
C ASP A 62 9.32 10.30 3.70
N VAL A 63 10.39 9.61 4.10
CA VAL A 63 11.45 9.15 3.20
C VAL A 63 11.19 7.68 2.90
N LEU A 64 10.87 7.36 1.64
CA LEU A 64 10.53 6.00 1.22
C LEU A 64 11.76 5.28 0.65
N LYS A 65 12.16 4.17 1.28
CA LYS A 65 13.10 3.18 0.71
C LYS A 65 12.30 2.07 0.05
N VAL A 66 12.56 1.81 -1.21
CA VAL A 66 12.06 0.62 -1.93
C VAL A 66 13.27 -0.23 -2.31
N ILE A 67 13.14 -1.54 -2.15
CA ILE A 67 14.14 -2.51 -2.58
C ILE A 67 13.44 -3.73 -3.14
N ASP A 68 14.08 -4.37 -4.12
CA ASP A 68 13.77 -5.73 -4.54
C ASP A 68 15.08 -6.53 -4.54
N GLN A 69 15.03 -7.78 -4.09
CA GLN A 69 16.20 -8.65 -3.92
C GLN A 69 17.35 -8.03 -3.09
N GLY A 70 17.03 -7.09 -2.19
CA GLY A 70 18.03 -6.38 -1.38
C GLY A 70 18.72 -5.20 -2.08
N SER A 71 18.32 -4.84 -3.30
CA SER A 71 18.86 -3.74 -4.09
C SER A 71 17.81 -2.65 -4.34
N ASP A 72 18.24 -1.39 -4.36
CA ASP A 72 17.41 -0.25 -4.81
C ASP A 72 17.43 -0.02 -6.33
N ASP A 73 18.33 -0.69 -7.06
CA ASP A 73 18.51 -0.49 -8.52
C ASP A 73 17.72 -1.50 -9.38
N THR A 74 16.85 -2.32 -8.77
CA THR A 74 16.07 -3.37 -9.47
C THR A 74 14.78 -2.83 -10.07
#